data_AF-A0A5C3KW57-F1
#
_entry.id   AF-A0A5C3KW57-F1
#
_cell.length_a   1.000
_cell.length_b   1.000
_cell.length_c   1.000
_cell.angle_alpha   90.00
_cell.angle_beta   90.00
_cell.angle_gamma   90.00
#
_symmetry.space_group_name_H-M   'P 1'
#
loop_
_entity.id
_entity.type
_entity.pdbx_description
1 polymer ?
#
loop_
_entity_poly.entity_id
_entity_poly.type
_entity_poly.pdbx_seq_one_letter_code
_entity_poly.pdbx_strand_id
1 'polypeptide(L)'
;MFSVVGKRKVISHVVLFVLNIVVLGLATKVNRFTDFFYVADLFPLAISVITTVLLFVMLTIDAALDRCWTGYAQTEAGVLGVLSIFWLGKWISFNAFSTSRWGGVPMSCDEIPECKYQVLLTSFEEGRTWCKDVHALKAFVWIVFLTCFGITAWTVTYTVTQFRRGNRHILKMPLSRYTPNALPGAVFTTSATAAFPQSFPSPSPTTSSSPKYPFGGFGSRLGRTSGGPFGAHSDSEFMQWQFEKTPTDLPEPLPLPRPVMGQGGAPRTASQLW
;
A
#
# COMPACT_ATOMS: atom_id res chain seq x y z
N MET A 1 -16.68 -25.82 -3.87
CA MET A 1 -17.11 -25.18 -2.61
C MET A 1 -15.89 -24.60 -1.89
N PHE A 2 -15.95 -23.33 -1.46
CA PHE A 2 -14.88 -22.70 -0.68
C PHE A 2 -14.94 -23.10 0.79
N SER A 3 -13.78 -23.37 1.40
CA SER A 3 -13.69 -23.55 2.85
C SER A 3 -14.02 -22.24 3.58
N VAL A 4 -14.39 -22.31 4.86
CA VAL A 4 -14.66 -21.10 5.68
C VAL A 4 -13.43 -20.18 5.70
N VAL A 5 -12.22 -20.75 5.74
CA VAL A 5 -10.95 -20.03 5.67
C VAL A 5 -10.77 -19.39 4.29
N GLY A 6 -11.08 -20.12 3.22
CA GLY A 6 -11.05 -19.61 1.84
C GLY A 6 -11.99 -18.41 1.63
N LYS A 7 -13.22 -18.48 2.17
CA LYS A 7 -14.16 -17.35 2.10
C LYS A 7 -13.60 -16.09 2.79
N ARG A 8 -13.05 -16.25 4.00
CA ARG A 8 -12.42 -15.13 4.73
C ARG A 8 -11.25 -14.54 3.96
N LYS A 9 -10.39 -15.39 3.38
CA LYS A 9 -9.28 -14.96 2.51
C LYS A 9 -9.80 -14.10 1.35
N VAL A 10 -10.77 -14.61 0.58
CA VAL A 10 -11.29 -13.90 -0.60
C VAL A 10 -11.89 -12.55 -0.19
N ILE A 11 -12.68 -12.51 0.89
CA ILE A 11 -13.25 -11.26 1.42
C ILE A 11 -12.13 -10.27 1.76
N SER A 12 -11.07 -10.71 2.46
CA SER A 12 -9.93 -9.85 2.79
C SER A 12 -9.22 -9.29 1.55
N HIS A 13 -9.07 -10.08 0.49
CA HIS A 13 -8.47 -9.60 -0.77
C HIS A 13 -9.35 -8.59 -1.48
N VAL A 14 -10.68 -8.81 -1.50
CA VAL A 14 -11.63 -7.86 -2.08
C VAL A 14 -11.63 -6.55 -1.31
N VAL A 15 -11.60 -6.59 0.03
CA VAL A 15 -11.50 -5.38 0.87
C VAL A 15 -10.20 -4.63 0.58
N LEU A 16 -9.06 -5.33 0.54
CA LEU A 16 -7.77 -4.73 0.21
C LEU A 16 -7.76 -4.12 -1.20
N PHE A 17 -8.40 -4.77 -2.17
CA PHE A 17 -8.53 -4.27 -3.54
C PHE A 17 -9.32 -2.96 -3.58
N VAL A 18 -10.49 -2.90 -2.94
CA VAL A 18 -11.31 -1.67 -2.88
C VAL A 18 -10.56 -0.53 -2.21
N LEU A 19 -9.86 -0.79 -1.08
CA LEU A 19 -9.05 0.22 -0.41
C LEU A 19 -7.92 0.75 -1.31
N ASN A 20 -7.28 -0.10 -2.12
CA ASN A 20 -6.26 0.35 -3.08
C ASN A 20 -6.84 1.24 -4.18
N ILE A 21 -8.04 0.95 -4.69
CA ILE A 21 -8.73 1.80 -5.67
C ILE A 21 -9.02 3.19 -5.07
N VAL A 22 -9.44 3.26 -3.80
CA VAL A 22 -9.66 4.53 -3.10
C VAL A 22 -8.34 5.32 -2.99
N VAL A 23 -7.25 4.66 -2.57
CA VAL A 23 -5.92 5.28 -2.51
C VAL A 23 -5.45 5.75 -3.88
N LEU A 24 -5.69 4.98 -4.94
CA LEU A 24 -5.35 5.35 -6.31
C LEU A 24 -6.09 6.62 -6.76
N GLY A 25 -7.39 6.70 -6.47
CA GLY A 25 -8.21 7.87 -6.77
C GLY A 25 -7.73 9.12 -6.03
N LEU A 26 -7.48 9.01 -4.71
CA LEU A 26 -6.97 10.11 -3.88
C LEU A 26 -5.57 10.56 -4.34
N ALA A 27 -4.67 9.62 -4.64
CA ALA A 27 -3.34 9.94 -5.15
C ALA A 27 -3.40 10.65 -6.51
N THR A 28 -4.32 10.24 -7.39
CA THR A 28 -4.54 10.91 -8.68
C THR A 28 -5.05 12.33 -8.49
N LYS A 29 -5.99 12.54 -7.55
CA LYS A 29 -6.55 13.85 -7.24
C LYS A 29 -5.49 14.81 -6.68
N VAL A 30 -4.69 14.34 -5.72
CA VAL A 30 -3.60 15.13 -5.12
C VAL A 30 -2.51 15.48 -6.16
N ASN A 31 -2.13 14.54 -7.04
CA ASN A 31 -1.09 14.76 -8.05
C ASN A 31 -1.54 15.68 -9.20
N ARG A 32 -2.84 15.74 -9.47
CA ARG A 32 -3.38 16.66 -10.50
C ARG A 32 -3.14 18.12 -10.13
N PHE A 33 -3.15 18.47 -8.85
CA PHE A 33 -2.89 19.84 -8.39
C PHE A 33 -1.43 20.27 -8.51
N THR A 34 -0.50 19.33 -8.58
CA THR A 34 0.95 19.61 -8.68
C THR A 34 1.50 19.34 -10.08
N ASP A 35 0.64 19.17 -11.08
CA ASP A 35 0.97 18.85 -12.48
C ASP A 35 2.03 17.72 -12.60
N PHE A 36 2.02 16.77 -11.66
CA PHE A 36 2.98 15.66 -11.58
C PHE A 36 4.46 16.07 -11.50
N PHE A 37 4.80 17.32 -11.16
CA PHE A 37 6.19 17.81 -11.18
C PHE A 37 7.11 17.11 -10.17
N TYR A 38 6.55 16.53 -9.10
CA TYR A 38 7.33 15.89 -8.04
C TYR A 38 7.24 14.36 -8.10
N VAL A 39 8.38 13.72 -8.38
CA VAL A 39 8.54 12.26 -8.37
C VAL A 39 8.15 11.64 -7.01
N ALA A 40 8.27 12.41 -5.93
CA ALA A 40 7.88 11.98 -4.58
C ALA A 40 6.38 11.68 -4.46
N ASP A 41 5.51 12.51 -5.07
CA ASP A 41 4.05 12.38 -4.98
C ASP A 41 3.52 11.32 -5.97
N LEU A 42 4.31 10.98 -6.99
CA LEU A 42 4.02 9.88 -7.91
C LEU A 42 4.15 8.49 -7.25
N PHE A 43 4.82 8.40 -6.11
CA PHE A 43 5.13 7.10 -5.51
C PHE A 43 3.89 6.35 -4.97
N PRO A 44 3.01 6.94 -4.14
CA PRO A 44 1.77 6.29 -3.69
C PRO A 44 0.88 5.86 -4.86
N LEU A 45 0.88 6.64 -5.94
CA LEU A 45 0.17 6.31 -7.18
C LEU A 45 0.77 5.04 -7.81
N ALA A 46 2.07 5.02 -8.07
CA ALA A 46 2.75 3.91 -8.73
C ALA A 46 2.63 2.60 -7.92
N ILE A 47 2.85 2.63 -6.60
CA ILE A 47 2.73 1.44 -5.76
C ILE A 47 1.28 0.94 -5.68
N SER A 48 0.29 1.83 -5.69
CA SER A 48 -1.12 1.45 -5.72
C SER A 48 -1.48 0.80 -7.06
N VAL A 49 -0.99 1.30 -8.20
CA VAL A 49 -1.18 0.67 -9.52
C VAL A 49 -0.58 -0.74 -9.53
N ILE A 50 0.68 -0.90 -9.10
CA ILE A 50 1.35 -2.21 -9.06
C ILE A 50 0.58 -3.16 -8.14
N THR A 51 0.19 -2.70 -6.95
CA THR A 51 -0.61 -3.48 -6.00
C THR A 51 -1.94 -3.92 -6.63
N THR A 52 -2.64 -3.02 -7.29
CA THR A 52 -3.94 -3.28 -7.92
C THR A 52 -3.81 -4.33 -9.02
N VAL A 53 -2.79 -4.23 -9.88
CA VAL A 53 -2.54 -5.22 -10.94
C VAL A 53 -2.19 -6.58 -10.34
N LEU A 54 -1.32 -6.63 -9.33
CA LEU A 54 -0.95 -7.88 -8.66
C LEU A 54 -2.15 -8.54 -7.98
N LEU A 55 -2.97 -7.77 -7.25
CA LEU A 55 -4.18 -8.26 -6.60
C LEU A 55 -5.22 -8.74 -7.62
N PHE A 56 -5.39 -8.01 -8.73
CA PHE A 56 -6.29 -8.40 -9.80
C PHE A 56 -5.86 -9.73 -10.44
N VAL A 57 -4.57 -9.87 -10.74
CA VAL A 57 -4.01 -11.12 -11.30
C VAL A 57 -4.18 -12.27 -10.31
N MET A 58 -3.86 -12.07 -9.02
CA MET A 58 -4.05 -13.11 -8.00
C MET A 58 -5.51 -13.51 -7.83
N LEU A 59 -6.44 -12.55 -7.78
CA LEU A 59 -7.88 -12.81 -7.68
C LEU A 59 -8.42 -13.55 -8.91
N THR A 60 -8.02 -13.11 -10.12
CA THR A 60 -8.46 -13.72 -11.38
C THR A 60 -7.95 -15.15 -11.48
N ILE A 61 -6.69 -15.38 -11.13
CA ILE A 61 -6.08 -16.71 -11.15
C ILE A 61 -6.73 -17.63 -10.10
N ASP A 62 -6.98 -17.16 -8.88
CA ASP A 62 -7.66 -17.92 -7.83
C ASP A 62 -9.11 -18.26 -8.21
N ALA A 63 -9.75 -17.43 -9.05
CA ALA A 63 -11.09 -17.68 -9.57
C ALA A 63 -11.09 -18.62 -10.79
N ALA A 64 -10.09 -18.52 -11.67
CA ALA A 64 -10.05 -19.23 -12.96
C ALA A 64 -9.44 -20.65 -12.85
N LEU A 65 -8.47 -20.87 -11.95
CA LEU A 65 -7.71 -22.11 -11.91
C LEU A 65 -7.97 -22.92 -10.64
N ASP A 66 -8.28 -24.20 -10.81
CA ASP A 66 -8.49 -25.13 -9.70
C ASP A 66 -7.21 -25.44 -8.92
N ARG A 67 -6.07 -25.43 -9.61
CA ARG A 67 -4.73 -25.62 -9.04
C ARG A 67 -3.84 -24.50 -9.53
N CYS A 68 -3.71 -23.46 -8.72
CA CYS A 68 -2.70 -22.45 -8.96
C CYS A 68 -1.64 -22.41 -7.86
N TRP A 69 -0.39 -22.24 -8.30
CA TRP A 69 0.78 -22.01 -7.46
C TRP A 69 0.71 -20.69 -6.68
N THR A 70 -0.04 -19.69 -7.18
CA THR A 70 -0.26 -18.41 -6.49
C THR A 70 -1.12 -18.57 -5.24
N GLY A 71 -1.99 -19.59 -5.21
CA GLY A 71 -2.88 -19.86 -4.08
C GLY A 71 -2.18 -20.56 -2.90
N TYR A 72 -0.90 -20.92 -3.03
CA TYR A 72 -0.13 -21.52 -1.95
C TYR A 72 0.17 -20.49 -0.87
N ALA A 73 0.01 -20.90 0.38
CA ALA A 73 0.16 -20.04 1.55
C ALA A 73 1.50 -19.30 1.59
N GLN A 74 2.57 -19.98 1.16
CA GLN A 74 3.93 -19.43 1.13
C GLN A 74 4.09 -18.36 0.06
N THR A 75 3.60 -18.61 -1.16
CA THR A 75 3.66 -17.64 -2.26
C THR A 75 2.82 -16.41 -1.94
N GLU A 76 1.60 -16.61 -1.44
CA GLU A 76 0.68 -15.53 -1.07
C GLU A 76 1.24 -14.68 0.08
N ALA A 77 1.68 -15.31 1.18
CA ALA A 77 2.29 -14.59 2.29
C ALA A 77 3.61 -13.92 1.89
N GLY A 78 4.38 -14.53 0.97
CA GLY A 78 5.59 -13.94 0.42
C GLY A 78 5.31 -12.68 -0.40
N VAL A 79 4.35 -12.75 -1.34
CA VAL A 79 3.99 -11.60 -2.19
C VAL A 79 3.35 -10.49 -1.36
N LEU A 80 2.37 -10.79 -0.51
CA LEU A 80 1.75 -9.79 0.37
C LEU A 80 2.74 -9.26 1.40
N GLY A 81 3.66 -10.08 1.90
CA GLY A 81 4.72 -9.67 2.80
C GLY A 81 5.70 -8.71 2.13
N VAL A 82 6.20 -9.04 0.95
CA VAL A 82 7.06 -8.14 0.15
C VAL A 82 6.31 -6.84 -0.19
N LEU A 83 5.03 -6.93 -0.55
CA LEU A 83 4.21 -5.76 -0.80
C LEU A 83 4.06 -4.90 0.45
N SER A 84 3.83 -5.51 1.62
CA SER A 84 3.77 -4.80 2.91
C SER A 84 5.10 -4.14 3.26
N ILE A 85 6.24 -4.76 2.89
CA ILE A 85 7.58 -4.17 3.02
C ILE A 85 7.75 -3.04 2.01
N PHE A 86 7.23 -3.10 0.79
CA PHE A 86 7.29 -1.95 -0.11
C PHE A 86 6.43 -0.79 0.38
N TRP A 87 5.27 -1.08 0.98
CA TRP A 87 4.46 -0.09 1.67
C TRP A 87 5.18 0.49 2.90
N LEU A 88 5.89 -0.33 3.70
CA LEU A 88 6.63 0.10 4.89
C LEU A 88 8.03 0.65 4.61
N GLY A 89 8.92 -0.15 4.05
CA GLY A 89 10.33 0.13 3.83
C GLY A 89 10.56 1.38 2.99
N LYS A 90 9.68 1.67 2.02
CA LYS A 90 9.72 2.97 1.35
C LYS A 90 9.08 4.06 2.21
N TRP A 91 7.97 3.84 2.91
CA TRP A 91 7.45 4.85 3.85
C TRP A 91 8.34 5.11 5.07
N ILE A 92 9.21 4.20 5.51
CA ILE A 92 10.17 4.46 6.59
C ILE A 92 11.26 5.40 6.06
N SER A 93 11.70 5.22 4.80
CA SER A 93 12.60 6.16 4.13
C SER A 93 11.93 7.49 3.76
N PHE A 94 10.64 7.48 3.41
CA PHE A 94 9.89 8.67 3.01
C PHE A 94 9.15 9.36 4.16
N ASN A 95 8.98 8.76 5.33
CA ASN A 95 8.54 9.46 6.54
C ASN A 95 9.68 10.35 7.08
N ALA A 96 10.91 10.21 6.55
CA ALA A 96 11.98 11.19 6.71
C ALA A 96 12.03 12.21 5.55
N PHE A 97 11.69 11.80 4.31
CA PHE A 97 11.79 12.68 3.13
C PHE A 97 10.55 13.56 2.86
N SER A 98 9.37 13.07 3.22
CA SER A 98 8.08 13.76 3.08
C SER A 98 7.74 14.58 4.32
N THR A 99 8.27 14.25 5.52
CA THR A 99 8.10 15.12 6.70
C THR A 99 8.73 16.49 6.55
N SER A 100 9.80 16.64 5.76
CA SER A 100 10.40 17.96 5.52
C SER A 100 9.43 18.91 4.78
N ARG A 101 8.76 18.43 3.73
CA ARG A 101 7.81 19.24 2.94
C ARG A 101 6.40 19.28 3.55
N TRP A 102 5.95 18.17 4.13
CA TRP A 102 4.57 18.02 4.63
C TRP A 102 4.47 18.38 6.12
N GLY A 103 5.60 18.46 6.84
CA GLY A 103 5.64 18.95 8.21
C GLY A 103 5.33 20.43 8.35
N GLY A 104 5.44 21.20 7.26
CA GLY A 104 5.03 22.60 7.20
C GLY A 104 3.54 22.81 6.94
N VAL A 105 2.77 21.75 6.62
CA VAL A 105 1.32 21.87 6.39
C VAL A 105 0.61 21.79 7.74
N PRO A 106 -0.15 22.82 8.16
CA PRO A 106 -0.87 22.80 9.42
C PRO A 106 -1.90 21.67 9.43
N MET A 107 -2.04 20.97 10.56
CA MET A 107 -3.02 19.87 10.72
C MET A 107 -4.47 20.38 10.70
N SER A 108 -4.66 21.68 10.96
CA SER A 108 -5.95 22.37 10.90
C SER A 108 -6.15 23.03 9.54
N CYS A 109 -6.69 22.30 8.55
CA CYS A 109 -7.00 22.87 7.22
C CYS A 109 -8.05 24.01 7.29
N ASP A 110 -8.80 24.11 8.39
CA ASP A 110 -9.85 25.13 8.60
C ASP A 110 -9.31 26.42 9.25
N GLU A 111 -8.09 26.41 9.80
CA GLU A 111 -7.48 27.59 10.45
C GLU A 111 -6.82 28.55 9.46
N ILE A 112 -6.82 28.25 8.15
CA ILE A 112 -6.28 29.15 7.13
C ILE A 112 -7.20 30.37 7.05
N PRO A 113 -6.77 31.56 7.54
CA PRO A 113 -7.65 32.70 7.67
C PRO A 113 -8.13 33.17 6.29
N GLU A 114 -9.45 33.31 6.13
CA GLU A 114 -10.11 33.77 4.90
C GLU A 114 -9.74 35.21 4.52
N CYS A 115 -9.09 35.91 5.44
CA CYS A 115 -8.97 37.35 5.44
C CYS A 115 -7.55 37.77 5.04
N LYS A 116 -7.23 37.82 3.73
CA LYS A 116 -6.40 38.93 3.21
C LYS A 116 -6.35 39.17 1.70
N TYR A 117 -6.70 38.22 0.84
CA TYR A 117 -6.56 38.45 -0.62
C TYR A 117 -7.73 37.86 -1.42
N GLN A 118 -8.76 38.68 -1.63
CA GLN A 118 -10.02 38.26 -2.24
C GLN A 118 -9.96 38.07 -3.77
N VAL A 119 -8.85 38.44 -4.42
CA VAL A 119 -8.68 38.34 -5.89
C VAL A 119 -7.98 37.05 -6.33
N LEU A 120 -7.40 36.28 -5.39
CA LEU A 120 -6.87 34.93 -5.63
C LEU A 120 -7.88 33.82 -5.21
N LEU A 121 -9.16 34.15 -5.05
CA LEU A 121 -10.15 33.34 -4.30
C LEU A 121 -10.36 31.91 -4.79
N THR A 122 -10.25 31.65 -6.09
CA THR A 122 -10.38 30.29 -6.64
C THR A 122 -9.28 29.36 -6.16
N SER A 123 -8.06 29.88 -5.98
CA SER A 123 -6.93 29.08 -5.49
C SER A 123 -7.00 28.74 -4.00
N PHE A 124 -7.77 29.51 -3.21
CA PHE A 124 -7.91 29.26 -1.76
C PHE A 124 -8.88 28.13 -1.43
N GLU A 125 -9.99 28.01 -2.15
CA GLU A 125 -10.93 26.89 -1.97
C GLU A 125 -10.31 25.56 -2.42
N GLU A 126 -9.59 25.59 -3.55
CA GLU A 126 -8.79 24.47 -4.04
C GLU A 126 -7.72 24.05 -3.03
N GLY A 127 -7.02 24.99 -2.40
CA GLY A 127 -6.03 24.69 -1.36
C GLY A 127 -6.60 23.98 -0.13
N ARG A 128 -7.81 24.36 0.33
CA ARG A 128 -8.47 23.69 1.47
C ARG A 128 -8.89 22.26 1.13
N THR A 129 -9.47 22.06 -0.06
CA THR A 129 -9.84 20.71 -0.52
C THR A 129 -8.62 19.83 -0.70
N TRP A 130 -7.54 20.36 -1.29
CA TRP A 130 -6.26 19.69 -1.42
C TRP A 130 -5.68 19.27 -0.06
N CYS A 131 -5.70 20.16 0.95
CA CYS A 131 -5.25 19.85 2.31
C CYS A 131 -6.04 18.68 2.93
N LYS A 132 -7.38 18.69 2.77
CA LYS A 132 -8.26 17.60 3.24
C LYS A 132 -7.98 16.28 2.51
N ASP A 133 -7.76 16.33 1.20
CA ASP A 133 -7.44 15.15 0.39
C ASP A 133 -6.08 14.54 0.75
N VAL A 134 -5.09 15.39 1.02
CA VAL A 134 -3.75 15.01 1.49
C VAL A 134 -3.83 14.25 2.82
N HIS A 135 -4.59 14.78 3.77
CA HIS A 135 -4.77 14.13 5.07
C HIS A 135 -5.53 12.79 4.93
N ALA A 136 -6.56 12.76 4.08
CA ALA A 136 -7.29 11.53 3.77
C ALA A 136 -6.35 10.49 3.13
N LEU A 137 -5.56 10.88 2.13
CA LEU A 137 -4.59 10.00 1.46
C LEU A 137 -3.63 9.38 2.47
N LYS A 138 -3.06 10.18 3.38
CA LYS A 138 -2.19 9.69 4.45
C LYS A 138 -2.87 8.64 5.32
N ALA A 139 -4.10 8.89 5.76
CA ALA A 139 -4.86 7.94 6.57
C ALA A 139 -5.16 6.64 5.82
N PHE A 140 -5.61 6.72 4.57
CA PHE A 140 -5.92 5.54 3.75
C PHE A 140 -4.69 4.69 3.43
N VAL A 141 -3.54 5.32 3.19
CA VAL A 141 -2.26 4.60 3.01
C VAL A 141 -1.93 3.77 4.26
N TRP A 142 -2.12 4.33 5.46
CA TRP A 142 -1.94 3.58 6.71
C TRP A 142 -2.94 2.43 6.85
N ILE A 143 -4.20 2.63 6.47
CA ILE A 143 -5.23 1.58 6.51
C ILE A 143 -4.88 0.43 5.54
N VAL A 144 -4.45 0.74 4.32
CA VAL A 144 -4.01 -0.27 3.33
C VAL A 144 -2.82 -1.04 3.87
N PHE A 145 -1.83 -0.35 4.44
CA PHE A 145 -0.68 -0.98 5.06
C PHE A 145 -1.11 -1.95 6.19
N LEU A 146 -1.89 -1.48 7.17
CA LEU A 146 -2.34 -2.31 8.30
C LEU A 146 -3.18 -3.50 7.84
N THR A 147 -3.98 -3.32 6.79
CA THR A 147 -4.77 -4.40 6.18
C THR A 147 -3.86 -5.44 5.53
N CYS A 148 -2.89 -5.01 4.72
CA CYS A 148 -1.92 -5.89 4.06
C CYS A 148 -1.06 -6.65 5.07
N PHE A 149 -0.56 -5.95 6.10
CA PHE A 149 0.19 -6.55 7.20
C PHE A 149 -0.67 -7.52 8.01
N GLY A 150 -1.91 -7.15 8.32
CA GLY A 150 -2.86 -8.01 9.04
C GLY A 150 -3.17 -9.31 8.30
N ILE A 151 -3.39 -9.25 6.98
CA ILE A 151 -3.58 -10.44 6.13
C ILE A 151 -2.32 -11.31 6.14
N THR A 152 -1.14 -10.70 5.99
CA THR A 152 0.14 -11.43 5.99
C THR A 152 0.37 -12.11 7.34
N ALA A 153 0.23 -11.39 8.45
CA ALA A 153 0.40 -11.91 9.80
C ALA A 153 -0.61 -13.02 10.10
N TRP A 154 -1.88 -12.86 9.71
CA TRP A 154 -2.90 -13.89 9.84
C TRP A 154 -2.54 -15.15 9.05
N THR A 155 -2.10 -15.03 7.79
CA THR A 155 -1.71 -16.18 6.96
C THR A 155 -0.48 -16.90 7.53
N VAL A 156 0.53 -16.16 7.98
CA VAL A 156 1.74 -16.73 8.62
C VAL A 156 1.39 -17.44 9.92
N THR A 157 0.63 -16.79 10.82
CA THR A 157 0.24 -17.40 12.10
C THR A 157 -0.64 -18.63 11.90
N TYR A 158 -1.58 -18.59 10.94
CA TYR A 158 -2.41 -19.73 10.59
C TYR A 158 -1.58 -20.91 10.05
N THR A 159 -0.67 -20.64 9.12
CA THR A 159 0.19 -21.68 8.53
C THR A 159 1.13 -22.32 9.56
N VAL A 160 1.76 -21.51 10.40
CA VAL A 160 2.62 -21.99 11.50
C VAL A 160 1.81 -22.83 12.49
N THR A 161 0.60 -22.39 12.85
CA THR A 161 -0.26 -23.14 13.78
C THR A 161 -0.64 -24.51 13.22
N GLN A 162 -1.02 -24.58 11.95
CA GLN A 162 -1.36 -25.86 11.30
C GLN A 162 -0.12 -26.74 11.10
N PHE A 163 1.03 -26.16 10.80
CA PHE A 163 2.30 -26.89 10.71
C PHE A 163 2.67 -27.54 12.05
N ARG A 164 2.54 -26.80 13.16
CA ARG A 164 2.78 -27.31 14.52
C ARG A 164 1.81 -28.42 14.93
N ARG A 165 0.61 -28.45 14.35
CA ARG A 165 -0.39 -29.53 14.54
C ARG A 165 -0.11 -30.78 13.70
N GLY A 166 0.97 -30.82 12.93
CA GLY A 166 1.33 -31.97 12.08
C GLY A 166 0.72 -31.92 10.67
N ASN A 167 -0.11 -30.90 10.35
CA ASN A 167 -0.75 -30.75 9.05
C ASN A 167 0.20 -30.17 7.99
N ARG A 168 1.30 -30.87 7.69
CA ARG A 168 2.34 -30.43 6.74
C ARG A 168 1.84 -30.22 5.31
N HIS A 169 0.72 -30.84 4.96
CA HIS A 169 0.10 -30.71 3.64
C HIS A 169 -0.43 -29.29 3.36
N ILE A 170 -0.57 -28.43 4.38
CA ILE A 170 -0.95 -27.01 4.21
C ILE A 170 0.01 -26.24 3.29
N LEU A 171 1.29 -26.63 3.28
CA LEU A 171 2.31 -25.95 2.47
C LEU A 171 2.26 -26.36 0.99
N LYS A 172 1.60 -27.48 0.68
CA LYS A 172 1.55 -28.05 -0.67
C LYS A 172 0.22 -27.82 -1.38
N MET A 173 -0.74 -27.16 -0.73
CA MET A 173 -2.08 -27.01 -1.28
C MET A 173 -2.64 -25.59 -1.05
N PRO A 174 -3.56 -25.13 -1.92
CA PRO A 174 -4.09 -23.78 -1.82
C PRO A 174 -4.99 -23.61 -0.60
N LEU A 175 -4.86 -22.47 0.10
CA LEU A 175 -5.61 -22.18 1.33
C LEU A 175 -7.13 -22.20 1.13
N SER A 176 -7.58 -21.84 -0.08
CA SER A 176 -9.00 -21.79 -0.45
C SER A 176 -9.71 -23.15 -0.36
N ARG A 177 -8.94 -24.24 -0.50
CA ARG A 177 -9.42 -25.64 -0.47
C ARG A 177 -8.95 -26.39 0.77
N TYR A 178 -8.31 -25.68 1.71
CA TYR A 178 -7.72 -26.34 2.85
C TYR A 178 -8.76 -26.93 3.79
N THR A 179 -8.67 -28.25 4.00
CA THR A 179 -9.49 -29.02 4.93
C THR A 179 -8.58 -29.69 5.95
N PRO A 180 -8.58 -29.24 7.24
CA PRO A 180 -7.63 -29.73 8.24
C PRO A 180 -7.77 -31.22 8.56
N ASN A 181 -8.94 -31.81 8.29
CA ASN A 181 -9.27 -33.20 8.64
C ASN A 181 -9.23 -34.15 7.44
N ALA A 182 -8.72 -33.72 6.28
CA ALA A 182 -8.55 -34.64 5.16
C ALA A 182 -7.45 -35.65 5.52
N LEU A 183 -7.82 -36.95 5.56
CA LEU A 183 -6.89 -38.03 5.83
C LEU A 183 -5.70 -37.97 4.85
N PRO A 184 -4.45 -38.05 5.33
CA PRO A 184 -3.27 -38.08 4.48
C PRO A 184 -3.28 -39.38 3.65
N GLY A 185 -3.88 -39.34 2.47
CA GLY A 185 -4.11 -40.52 1.64
C GLY A 185 -5.41 -40.49 0.86
N ALA A 186 -6.36 -39.61 1.22
CA ALA A 186 -7.44 -39.22 0.31
C ALA A 186 -6.83 -38.35 -0.80
N VAL A 187 -6.11 -39.01 -1.72
CA VAL A 187 -5.78 -38.46 -3.02
C VAL A 187 -7.08 -37.88 -3.55
N PHE A 188 -7.12 -36.56 -3.71
CA PHE A 188 -8.20 -35.89 -4.42
C PHE A 188 -8.14 -36.43 -5.85
N THR A 189 -8.77 -37.59 -6.08
CA THR A 189 -9.15 -38.07 -7.39
C THR A 189 -10.10 -36.99 -7.86
N THR A 190 -9.52 -36.00 -8.56
CA THR A 190 -10.22 -34.94 -9.25
C THR A 190 -11.38 -35.61 -9.94
N SER A 191 -12.60 -35.36 -9.48
CA SER A 191 -13.84 -35.92 -9.99
C SER A 191 -14.18 -35.33 -11.36
N ALA A 192 -13.16 -35.08 -12.18
CA ALA A 192 -13.20 -34.95 -13.61
C ALA A 192 -13.04 -36.34 -14.27
N THR A 193 -13.55 -37.40 -13.63
CA THR A 193 -14.15 -38.49 -14.40
C THR A 193 -15.47 -37.95 -14.91
N ALA A 194 -15.39 -37.08 -15.93
CA ALA A 194 -16.42 -37.03 -16.94
C ALA A 194 -16.71 -38.49 -17.29
N ALA A 195 -17.98 -38.87 -17.16
CA ALA A 195 -18.47 -40.20 -17.43
C ALA A 195 -18.11 -40.60 -18.86
N PHE A 196 -16.89 -41.13 -19.05
CA PHE A 196 -16.61 -42.00 -20.17
C PHE A 196 -17.14 -43.36 -19.73
N PRO A 197 -18.19 -43.88 -20.37
CA PRO A 197 -18.57 -45.28 -20.20
C PRO A 197 -17.45 -46.12 -20.80
N GLN A 198 -16.41 -46.39 -20.01
CA GLN A 198 -15.38 -47.34 -20.34
C GLN A 198 -15.88 -48.73 -19.97
N SER A 199 -16.64 -49.33 -20.88
CA SER A 199 -16.77 -50.78 -20.96
C SER A 199 -15.44 -51.36 -21.46
N PHE A 200 -14.45 -51.48 -20.58
CA PHE A 200 -13.25 -52.27 -20.88
C PHE A 200 -13.34 -53.62 -20.18
N PRO A 201 -13.18 -54.74 -20.92
CA PRO A 201 -13.18 -56.08 -20.36
C PRO A 201 -11.97 -56.29 -19.45
N SER A 202 -12.23 -56.99 -18.35
CA SER A 202 -11.29 -57.31 -17.28
C SER A 202 -10.08 -58.09 -17.79
N PRO A 203 -8.83 -57.63 -17.57
CA PRO A 203 -7.65 -58.47 -17.75
C PRO A 203 -7.41 -59.33 -16.50
N SER A 204 -7.13 -60.61 -16.77
CA SER A 204 -6.82 -61.67 -15.81
C SER A 204 -5.58 -61.38 -14.95
N PRO A 205 -5.48 -61.98 -13.75
CA PRO A 205 -4.39 -61.71 -12.81
C PRO A 205 -3.09 -62.40 -13.24
N THR A 206 -2.06 -61.60 -13.55
CA THR A 206 -0.67 -62.07 -13.62
C THR A 206 0.11 -61.57 -12.41
N THR A 207 0.45 -62.52 -11.55
CA THR A 207 1.52 -62.47 -10.55
C THR A 207 2.82 -61.97 -11.17
N SER A 208 3.39 -60.87 -10.67
CA SER A 208 4.80 -60.55 -10.90
C SER A 208 5.38 -59.65 -9.82
N SER A 209 6.59 -60.02 -9.42
CA SER A 209 7.39 -59.70 -8.24
C SER A 209 7.76 -58.22 -8.04
N SER A 210 7.75 -57.79 -6.78
CA SER A 210 8.32 -56.53 -6.29
C SER A 210 9.85 -56.46 -6.45
N PRO A 211 10.42 -55.34 -6.95
CA PRO A 211 11.81 -55.00 -6.74
C PRO A 211 12.01 -54.22 -5.43
N LYS A 212 12.91 -54.72 -4.59
CA LYS A 212 13.51 -54.00 -3.45
C LYS A 212 14.49 -52.95 -3.98
N TYR A 213 14.32 -51.69 -3.59
CA TYR A 213 15.35 -50.66 -3.80
C TYR A 213 16.01 -50.30 -2.45
N PRO A 214 17.35 -50.19 -2.40
CA PRO A 214 18.08 -49.79 -1.20
C PRO A 214 18.06 -48.26 -1.02
N PHE A 215 17.73 -47.83 0.19
CA PHE A 215 17.83 -46.45 0.66
C PHE A 215 19.32 -46.08 0.86
N GLY A 216 19.87 -45.25 -0.02
CA GLY A 216 21.19 -44.64 0.14
C GLY A 216 21.08 -43.29 0.87
N GLY A 217 21.84 -43.14 1.97
CA GLY A 217 21.84 -41.95 2.82
C GLY A 217 22.42 -40.71 2.15
N PHE A 218 21.79 -39.57 2.41
CA PHE A 218 22.27 -38.25 2.00
C PHE A 218 22.83 -37.50 3.21
N GLY A 219 24.14 -37.29 3.21
CA GLY A 219 24.89 -36.58 4.24
C GLY A 219 24.72 -35.07 4.13
N SER A 220 24.49 -34.44 5.29
CA SER A 220 24.42 -32.99 5.46
C SER A 220 25.82 -32.38 5.51
N ARG A 221 26.16 -31.50 4.57
CA ARG A 221 27.36 -30.65 4.61
C ARG A 221 26.95 -29.19 4.62
N LEU A 222 26.84 -28.60 5.81
CA LEU A 222 26.62 -27.16 6.01
C LEU A 222 27.97 -26.44 5.93
N GLY A 223 28.20 -25.75 4.81
CA GLY A 223 29.29 -24.80 4.64
C GLY A 223 28.91 -23.45 5.27
N ARG A 224 29.73 -23.05 6.25
CA ARG A 224 29.68 -21.76 6.95
C ARG A 224 30.47 -20.73 6.14
N THR A 225 29.81 -19.77 5.51
CA THR A 225 30.48 -18.61 4.88
C THR A 225 30.36 -17.38 5.78
N SER A 226 31.52 -16.88 6.17
CA SER A 226 31.75 -15.64 6.91
C SER A 226 31.76 -14.49 5.90
N GLY A 227 30.78 -13.58 5.98
CA GLY A 227 30.74 -12.34 5.21
C GLY A 227 31.14 -11.15 6.09
N GLY A 228 32.14 -10.40 5.64
CA GLY A 228 32.69 -9.22 6.32
C GLY A 228 31.85 -7.94 6.19
N PRO A 229 32.30 -6.84 6.82
CA PRO A 229 31.53 -5.61 6.93
C PRO A 229 31.70 -4.70 5.71
N PHE A 230 30.60 -4.38 5.04
CA PHE A 230 30.54 -3.27 4.08
C PHE A 230 30.25 -1.98 4.86
N GLY A 231 31.22 -1.06 4.85
CA GLY A 231 31.04 0.32 5.31
C GLY A 231 30.17 1.08 4.32
N ALA A 232 29.07 1.65 4.82
CA ALA A 232 28.24 2.58 4.08
C ALA A 232 28.75 4.01 4.34
N HIS A 233 29.31 4.63 3.30
CA HIS A 233 29.61 6.05 3.24
C HIS A 233 28.28 6.81 3.10
N SER A 234 27.99 7.69 4.05
CA SER A 234 26.75 8.48 4.11
C SER A 234 27.01 9.84 3.47
N ASP A 235 26.80 9.95 2.16
CA ASP A 235 26.77 11.23 1.47
C ASP A 235 25.33 11.76 1.49
N SER A 236 24.98 12.50 2.54
CA SER A 236 23.68 13.16 2.73
C SER A 236 23.72 14.66 2.42
N GLU A 237 24.51 15.08 1.44
CA GLU A 237 24.55 16.47 0.93
C GLU A 237 24.04 16.53 -0.52
N PHE A 238 22.76 16.22 -0.76
CA PHE A 238 22.16 16.60 -2.04
C PHE A 238 20.65 16.85 -1.89
N MET A 239 20.25 18.06 -2.31
CA MET A 239 18.89 18.61 -2.37
C MET A 239 18.41 19.49 -1.21
N GLN A 240 19.19 20.53 -0.92
CA GLN A 240 18.67 21.79 -0.40
C GLN A 240 18.24 22.67 -1.60
N TRP A 241 17.16 22.30 -2.29
CA TRP A 241 16.61 23.10 -3.40
C TRP A 241 15.51 24.04 -2.92
N GLN A 242 15.86 25.33 -2.85
CA GLN A 242 15.16 26.45 -3.48
C GLN A 242 13.65 26.58 -3.19
N PHE A 243 13.30 27.07 -2.00
CA PHE A 243 12.07 27.84 -1.78
C PHE A 243 12.39 29.29 -1.36
N GLU A 244 13.48 29.83 -1.88
CA GLU A 244 13.81 31.25 -1.77
C GLU A 244 13.61 31.91 -3.13
N LYS A 245 12.35 31.94 -3.59
CA LYS A 245 11.91 33.01 -4.48
C LYS A 245 11.51 34.16 -3.57
N THR A 246 12.51 34.92 -3.13
CA THR A 246 12.33 36.24 -2.56
C THR A 246 11.58 37.08 -3.58
N PRO A 247 10.37 37.58 -3.29
CA PRO A 247 9.70 38.53 -4.16
C PRO A 247 10.33 39.91 -3.91
N THR A 248 11.55 40.11 -4.41
CA THR A 248 12.27 41.40 -4.29
C THR A 248 11.97 42.38 -5.42
N ASP A 249 11.17 42.01 -6.40
CA ASP A 249 10.78 42.90 -7.52
C ASP A 249 9.27 43.23 -7.49
N LEU A 250 8.74 43.55 -6.31
CA LEU A 250 7.51 44.34 -6.25
C LEU A 250 7.93 45.81 -6.43
N PRO A 251 7.41 46.52 -7.45
CA PRO A 251 7.71 47.93 -7.64
C PRO A 251 7.35 48.69 -6.36
N GLU A 252 8.31 49.49 -5.91
CA GLU A 252 8.22 50.36 -4.75
C GLU A 252 6.85 51.07 -4.75
N PRO A 253 6.06 50.97 -3.67
CA PRO A 253 4.76 51.62 -3.61
C PRO A 253 4.97 53.13 -3.82
N LEU A 254 4.36 53.65 -4.88
CA LEU A 254 4.33 55.07 -5.19
C LEU A 254 4.02 55.87 -3.91
N PRO A 255 4.85 56.88 -3.57
CA PRO A 255 4.63 57.66 -2.37
C PRO A 255 3.24 58.26 -2.40
N LEU A 256 2.43 57.88 -1.40
CA LEU A 256 1.12 58.49 -1.17
C LEU A 256 1.30 60.01 -1.07
N PRO A 257 0.44 60.81 -1.74
CA PRO A 257 0.50 62.26 -1.64
C PRO A 257 0.43 62.65 -0.16
N ARG A 258 1.46 63.36 0.32
CA ARG A 258 1.47 63.91 1.67
C ARG A 258 0.19 64.73 1.85
N PRO A 259 -0.59 64.52 2.92
CA PRO A 259 -1.65 65.44 3.26
C PRO A 259 -1.00 66.81 3.47
N VAL A 260 -1.37 67.76 2.62
CA VAL A 260 -1.08 69.17 2.83
C VAL A 260 -1.72 69.50 4.17
N MET A 261 -0.88 69.67 5.20
CA MET A 261 -1.33 70.25 6.45
C MET A 261 -1.81 71.66 6.13
N GLY A 262 -3.13 71.78 5.99
CA GLY A 262 -3.83 73.04 5.96
C GLY A 262 -3.44 73.83 7.19
N GLN A 263 -3.01 75.06 6.94
CA GLN A 263 -2.75 76.12 7.90
C GLN A 263 -3.78 76.12 9.03
N GLY A 264 -3.27 76.35 10.24
CA GLY A 264 -4.05 76.47 11.46
C GLY A 264 -5.22 77.45 11.33
N GLY A 265 -6.43 76.91 11.47
CA GLY A 265 -7.60 77.64 11.92
C GLY A 265 -7.73 77.47 13.43
N ALA A 266 -7.65 78.58 14.16
CA ALA A 266 -7.76 78.64 15.61
C ALA A 266 -9.10 78.05 16.14
N PRO A 267 -9.11 77.48 17.36
CA PRO A 267 -10.32 76.97 17.98
C PRO A 267 -11.25 78.13 18.38
N ARG A 268 -12.43 78.21 17.76
CA ARG A 268 -13.56 78.98 18.32
C ARG A 268 -14.33 78.09 19.28
N THR A 269 -14.18 78.40 20.56
CA THR A 269 -15.05 77.99 21.65
C THR A 269 -16.48 78.49 21.38
N ALA A 270 -17.42 77.57 21.20
CA ALA A 270 -18.85 77.86 21.23
C ALA A 270 -19.41 77.31 22.55
N SER A 271 -19.35 78.15 23.57
CA SER A 271 -20.09 78.01 24.82
C SER A 271 -20.98 79.23 24.95
N GLN A 272 -22.24 79.15 24.52
CA GLN A 272 -23.40 79.95 24.98
C GLN A 272 -24.64 79.54 24.17
N LEU A 273 -25.79 79.43 24.87
CA LEU A 273 -27.15 79.03 24.44
C LEU A 273 -27.32 77.49 24.46
N TRP A 274 -27.85 76.85 25.50
CA TRP A 274 -28.73 77.23 26.61
C TRP A 274 -28.34 76.48 27.89
#